data_AF-A0ABD5M480-F1
#
_entry.id   AF-A0ABD5M480-F1
#
_cell.length_a   1.000
_cell.length_b   1.000
_cell.length_c   1.000
_cell.angle_alpha   90.00
_cell.angle_beta   90.00
_cell.angle_gamma   90.00
#
_symmetry.space_group_name_H-M   'P 1'
#
loop_
_entity.id
_entity.type
_entity.pdbx_description
1 polymer ?
#
loop_
_entity_poly.entity_id
_entity_poly.type
_entity_poly.pdbx_seq_one_letter_code
_entity_poly.pdbx_strand_id
1 'polypeptide(L)'
;MSSTESAFGRLFQQLIELDVIKIDTEPLDARIERRLKQFWENTSCPRCGHHSIVTWETTDRIWCRDCDFKPTYTYGTPFHEKHLTCGEILLAFTLYADTLLSINQIAPLLDRAYKTVHTVIREVEAAVQRGFPAVWKHLNQIIDGPTQVDESGRVCSGYKGQEPPRNSRSRGGSSRSGRSRWRGRHGDQLTLVAACRDSLRVIRGHRGIDYQGDLEPVIQEAKDLSQPLGEVWTDGLQAYREMDRTHRTVIHKERYVSPDGVHINQAECLFSIIQPWLRKFRGLSKQGLEQAAHTFGIVRSLTLAGGSVETAVECLVIGSFRSST
;
A
#
# COMPACT_ATOMS: atom_id res chain seq x y z
N MET A 1 19.58 -23.58 17.58
CA MET A 1 20.24 -22.89 16.46
C MET A 1 19.25 -22.88 15.30
N SER A 2 18.56 -21.75 15.09
CA SER A 2 17.57 -21.61 14.03
C SER A 2 18.32 -21.22 12.76
N SER A 3 18.48 -22.14 11.81
CA SER A 3 18.92 -21.80 10.47
C SER A 3 17.85 -20.89 9.83
N THR A 4 18.06 -19.59 9.91
CA THR A 4 17.41 -18.62 9.05
C THR A 4 17.87 -18.93 7.63
N GLU A 5 17.16 -19.83 6.94
CA GLU A 5 17.28 -19.96 5.50
C GLU A 5 17.10 -18.56 4.90
N SER A 6 18.09 -18.10 4.14
CA SER A 6 18.01 -16.78 3.56
C SER A 6 16.92 -16.72 2.50
N ALA A 7 16.54 -15.49 2.19
CA ALA A 7 15.56 -15.18 1.16
C ALA A 7 15.88 -15.74 -0.21
N PHE A 8 17.17 -15.98 -0.45
CA PHE A 8 17.74 -16.33 -1.72
C PHE A 8 18.26 -17.76 -1.69
N GLY A 9 18.29 -18.41 -2.85
CA GLY A 9 18.99 -19.68 -2.96
C GLY A 9 20.44 -19.52 -2.48
N ARG A 10 21.01 -20.56 -1.89
CA ARG A 10 22.39 -20.59 -1.35
C ARG A 10 23.40 -19.93 -2.29
N LEU A 11 23.27 -20.13 -3.60
CA LEU A 11 24.15 -19.54 -4.62
C LEU A 11 24.12 -18.01 -4.65
N PHE A 12 22.95 -17.38 -4.58
CA PHE A 12 22.86 -15.92 -4.59
C PHE A 12 23.30 -15.33 -3.24
N GLN A 13 23.06 -16.03 -2.14
CA GLN A 13 23.62 -15.62 -0.85
C GLN A 13 25.15 -15.67 -0.86
N GLN A 14 25.75 -16.68 -1.50
CA GLN A 14 27.20 -16.71 -1.71
C GLN A 14 27.69 -15.49 -2.52
N LEU A 15 26.92 -14.98 -3.48
CA LEU A 15 27.29 -13.75 -4.19
C LEU A 15 27.31 -12.52 -3.26
N ILE A 16 26.40 -12.45 -2.28
CA ILE A 16 26.41 -11.39 -1.27
C ILE A 16 27.61 -11.58 -0.33
N GLU A 17 27.86 -12.80 0.16
CA GLU A 17 29.00 -13.13 1.04
C GLU A 17 30.37 -12.91 0.37
N LEU A 18 30.42 -13.05 -0.96
CA LEU A 18 31.61 -12.77 -1.78
C LEU A 18 31.72 -11.29 -2.19
N ASP A 19 30.87 -10.40 -1.64
CA ASP A 19 30.80 -8.97 -1.96
C ASP A 19 30.59 -8.67 -3.47
N VAL A 20 30.04 -9.61 -4.23
CA VAL A 20 29.70 -9.41 -5.65
C VAL A 20 28.48 -8.48 -5.78
N ILE A 21 27.56 -8.55 -4.81
CA ILE A 21 26.36 -7.73 -4.76
C ILE A 21 26.32 -7.00 -3.42
N LYS A 22 26.50 -5.68 -3.46
CA LYS A 22 26.36 -4.80 -2.30
C LYS A 22 25.08 -3.97 -2.45
N ILE A 23 24.24 -3.99 -1.42
CA ILE A 23 23.13 -3.06 -1.31
C ILE A 23 23.66 -1.78 -0.71
N ASP A 24 23.66 -0.71 -1.50
CA ASP A 24 24.00 0.63 -1.07
C ASP A 24 22.76 1.52 -1.16
N THR A 25 22.30 2.00 -0.01
CA THR A 25 21.13 2.87 0.10
C THR A 25 21.49 4.34 0.26
N GLU A 26 22.78 4.70 0.35
CA GLU A 26 23.22 6.09 0.53
C GLU A 26 22.65 7.05 -0.54
N PRO A 27 22.55 6.66 -1.83
CA PRO A 27 21.91 7.52 -2.84
C PRO A 27 20.43 7.79 -2.56
N LEU A 28 19.71 6.82 -1.97
CA LEU A 28 18.31 7.00 -1.57
C LEU A 28 18.21 7.86 -0.31
N ASP A 29 19.08 7.63 0.67
CA ASP A 29 19.17 8.45 1.88
C ASP A 29 19.33 9.94 1.54
N ALA A 30 20.29 10.27 0.66
CA ALA A 30 20.53 11.65 0.23
C ALA A 30 19.34 12.27 -0.54
N ARG A 31 18.62 11.48 -1.34
CA ARG A 31 17.42 11.95 -2.06
C ARG A 31 16.27 12.24 -1.10
N ILE A 32 16.02 11.33 -0.15
CA ILE A 32 14.95 11.49 0.84
C ILE A 32 15.25 12.67 1.76
N GLU A 33 16.49 12.82 2.22
CA GLU A 33 16.91 13.95 3.05
C GLU A 33 16.67 15.29 2.34
N ARG A 34 17.15 15.43 1.10
CA ARG A 34 16.93 16.65 0.30
C ARG A 34 15.44 16.96 0.19
N ARG A 35 14.63 15.93 -0.06
CA ARG A 35 13.19 16.14 -0.26
C ARG A 35 12.47 16.52 1.02
N LEU A 36 12.80 15.89 2.14
CA LEU A 36 12.25 16.24 3.46
C LEU A 36 12.63 17.66 3.87
N LYS A 37 13.88 18.06 3.65
CA LYS A 37 14.35 19.42 3.93
C LYS A 37 13.61 20.46 3.10
N GLN A 38 13.47 20.24 1.80
CA GLN A 38 12.65 21.09 0.93
C GLN A 38 11.20 21.18 1.43
N PHE A 39 10.62 20.08 1.88
CA PHE A 39 9.25 20.11 2.40
C PHE A 39 9.15 20.95 3.68
N TRP A 40 10.11 20.80 4.59
CA TRP A 40 10.17 21.59 5.82
C TRP A 40 10.29 23.08 5.57
N GLU A 41 11.08 23.52 4.59
CA GLU A 41 11.20 24.93 4.20
C GLU A 41 9.89 25.53 3.68
N ASN A 42 9.01 24.68 3.15
CA ASN A 42 7.71 25.07 2.59
C ASN A 42 6.54 24.81 3.56
N THR A 43 6.80 24.44 4.80
CA THR A 43 5.77 24.07 5.79
C THR A 43 5.82 24.98 7.01
N SER A 44 4.65 25.24 7.62
CA SER A 44 4.55 25.92 8.92
C SER A 44 5.21 25.12 10.04
N CYS A 45 5.87 25.80 10.97
CA CYS A 45 6.37 25.17 12.18
C CYS A 45 5.21 24.55 12.99
N PRO A 46 5.29 23.27 13.38
CA PRO A 46 4.22 22.62 14.15
C PRO A 46 4.09 23.17 15.58
N ARG A 47 5.08 23.91 16.09
CA ARG A 47 5.03 24.52 17.42
C ARG A 47 4.41 25.92 17.43
N CYS A 48 4.73 26.77 16.46
CA CYS A 48 4.32 28.18 16.46
C CYS A 48 3.52 28.60 15.22
N GLY A 49 3.33 27.73 14.23
CA GLY A 49 2.57 28.01 13.00
C GLY A 49 3.28 28.88 11.95
N HIS A 50 4.42 29.48 12.28
CA HIS A 50 5.14 30.40 11.39
C HIS A 50 5.97 29.67 10.32
N HIS A 51 6.13 30.31 9.15
CA HIS A 51 6.88 29.81 8.00
C HIS A 51 8.35 30.28 8.03
N SER A 52 9.04 30.03 9.14
CA SER A 52 10.42 30.50 9.36
C SER A 52 11.40 29.35 9.59
N ILE A 53 11.14 28.21 8.96
CA ILE A 53 11.99 27.02 9.04
C ILE A 53 13.16 27.16 8.07
N VAL A 54 14.36 26.88 8.57
CA VAL A 54 15.61 26.88 7.81
C VAL A 54 16.22 25.50 7.88
N THR A 55 16.80 25.05 6.78
CA THR A 55 17.57 23.81 6.69
C THR A 55 18.96 24.10 6.14
N TRP A 56 19.87 23.14 6.30
CA TRP A 56 21.22 23.22 5.73
C TRP A 56 21.62 21.85 5.21
N GLU A 57 22.51 21.80 4.22
CA GLU A 57 22.98 20.51 3.66
C GLU A 57 23.80 19.69 4.66
N THR A 58 24.58 20.35 5.51
CA THR A 58 25.57 19.68 6.39
C THR A 58 25.02 19.20 7.73
N THR A 59 23.76 19.50 8.07
CA THR A 59 23.15 19.07 9.33
C THR A 59 21.86 18.32 9.08
N ASP A 60 21.62 17.31 9.92
CA ASP A 60 20.39 16.54 10.00
C ASP A 60 19.23 17.30 10.68
N ARG A 61 19.46 18.53 11.16
CA ARG A 61 18.45 19.31 11.87
C ARG A 61 17.87 20.43 11.03
N ILE A 62 16.62 20.74 11.32
CA ILE A 62 15.94 21.95 10.85
C ILE A 62 15.88 22.95 12.00
N TRP A 63 15.64 24.22 11.71
CA TRP A 63 15.49 25.24 12.74
C TRP A 63 14.34 26.21 12.42
N CYS A 64 13.38 26.34 13.33
CA CYS A 64 12.42 27.44 13.30
C CYS A 64 13.01 28.67 14.00
N ARG A 65 13.19 29.77 13.27
CA ARG A 65 13.75 31.02 13.80
C ARG A 65 12.87 31.72 14.84
N ASP A 66 11.56 31.48 14.83
CA ASP A 66 10.62 32.18 15.71
C ASP A 66 10.48 31.57 17.11
N CYS A 67 10.53 30.23 17.22
CA CYS A 67 10.32 29.52 18.49
C CYS A 67 11.48 28.60 18.90
N ASP A 68 12.61 28.71 18.21
CA ASP A 68 13.82 27.91 18.43
C ASP A 68 13.63 26.37 18.36
N PHE A 69 12.59 25.92 17.65
CA PHE A 69 12.35 24.49 17.44
C PHE A 69 13.43 23.90 16.52
N LYS A 70 14.18 22.89 17.01
CA LYS A 70 15.35 22.30 16.33
C LYS A 70 15.33 20.76 16.24
N PRO A 71 14.30 20.14 15.66
CA PRO A 71 14.27 18.68 15.52
C PRO A 71 15.15 18.20 14.36
N THR A 72 15.29 16.89 14.21
CA THR A 72 15.83 16.29 12.97
C THR A 72 14.86 16.49 11.81
N TYR A 73 15.35 16.51 10.56
CA TYR A 73 14.49 16.63 9.37
C TYR A 73 13.51 15.46 9.22
N THR A 74 13.78 14.33 9.87
CA THR A 74 12.88 13.16 9.87
C THR A 74 11.72 13.29 10.85
N TYR A 75 11.68 14.31 11.70
CA TYR A 75 10.64 14.47 12.72
C TYR A 75 9.22 14.44 12.13
N GLY A 76 8.33 13.68 12.75
CA GLY A 76 6.95 13.50 12.29
C GLY A 76 6.78 12.56 11.10
N THR A 77 7.84 11.89 10.64
CA THR A 77 7.79 10.95 9.51
C THR A 77 8.05 9.51 9.96
N PRO A 78 7.70 8.49 9.14
CA PRO A 78 8.08 7.09 9.36
C PRO A 78 9.59 6.85 9.49
N PHE A 79 10.43 7.82 9.13
CA PHE A 79 11.89 7.76 9.25
C PHE A 79 12.39 8.18 10.64
N HIS A 80 11.54 8.78 11.47
CA HIS A 80 11.95 9.30 12.77
C HIS A 80 12.26 8.18 13.76
N GLU A 81 13.40 8.29 14.46
CA GLU A 81 13.82 7.38 15.54
C GLU A 81 13.81 5.89 15.13
N LYS A 82 14.23 5.60 13.89
CA LYS A 82 14.31 4.23 13.37
C LYS A 82 15.72 3.67 13.41
N HIS A 83 15.78 2.34 13.52
CA HIS A 83 17.02 1.57 13.39
C HIS A 83 17.48 1.37 11.94
N LEU A 84 16.62 1.66 10.97
CA LEU A 84 16.93 1.63 9.55
C LEU A 84 17.16 3.05 9.05
N THR A 85 18.06 3.22 8.08
CA THR A 85 18.21 4.48 7.35
C THR A 85 16.98 4.78 6.49
N CYS A 86 16.84 6.02 6.02
CA CYS A 86 15.71 6.40 5.17
C CYS A 86 15.67 5.55 3.88
N GLY A 87 16.84 5.29 3.29
CA GLY A 87 17.04 4.50 2.10
C GLY A 87 16.72 3.03 2.34
N GLU A 88 17.16 2.44 3.45
CA GLU A 88 16.76 1.07 3.84
C GLU A 88 15.24 0.95 4.02
N ILE A 89 14.60 1.96 4.62
CA ILE A 89 13.14 2.00 4.81
C ILE A 89 12.41 2.00 3.46
N LEU A 90 12.81 2.89 2.55
CA LEU A 90 12.20 2.98 1.23
C LEU A 90 12.45 1.72 0.41
N LEU A 91 13.68 1.18 0.42
CA LEU A 91 14.02 -0.06 -0.25
C LEU A 91 13.18 -1.23 0.29
N ALA A 92 13.06 -1.38 1.61
CA ALA A 92 12.24 -2.41 2.22
C ALA A 92 10.79 -2.33 1.76
N PHE A 93 10.23 -1.13 1.70
CA PHE A 93 8.87 -0.91 1.23
C PHE A 93 8.71 -1.18 -0.27
N THR A 94 9.62 -0.73 -1.12
CA THR A 94 9.56 -0.99 -2.56
C THR A 94 9.66 -2.49 -2.86
N LEU A 95 10.59 -3.20 -2.21
CA LEU A 95 10.69 -4.66 -2.33
C LEU A 95 9.41 -5.33 -1.83
N TYR A 96 8.85 -4.85 -0.73
CA TYR A 96 7.60 -5.36 -0.19
C TYR A 96 6.40 -5.07 -1.08
N ALA A 97 6.28 -3.90 -1.70
CA ALA A 97 5.06 -3.51 -2.39
C ALA A 97 5.08 -3.92 -3.86
N ASP A 98 6.23 -3.83 -4.53
CA ASP A 98 6.37 -3.98 -5.98
C ASP A 98 6.94 -5.33 -6.41
N THR A 99 7.37 -6.18 -5.45
CA THR A 99 7.90 -7.53 -5.76
C THR A 99 7.12 -8.63 -5.05
N LEU A 100 7.47 -9.89 -5.34
CA LEU A 100 6.93 -11.07 -4.66
C LEU A 100 7.65 -11.39 -3.34
N LEU A 101 8.63 -10.57 -2.91
CA LEU A 101 9.36 -10.79 -1.67
C LEU A 101 8.46 -10.54 -0.45
N SER A 102 8.52 -11.47 0.49
CA SER A 102 7.90 -11.36 1.81
C SER A 102 8.83 -10.65 2.81
N ILE A 103 8.29 -10.16 3.92
CA ILE A 103 9.09 -9.51 4.98
C ILE A 103 10.14 -10.47 5.57
N ASN A 104 9.84 -11.78 5.64
CA ASN A 104 10.82 -12.79 6.06
C ASN A 104 12.01 -12.92 5.11
N GLN A 105 11.84 -12.50 3.85
CA GLN A 105 12.89 -12.50 2.84
C GLN A 105 13.62 -11.14 2.82
N ILE A 106 12.90 -10.04 2.98
CA ILE A 106 13.49 -8.70 3.01
C ILE A 106 14.35 -8.49 4.27
N ALA A 107 13.93 -9.01 5.42
CA ALA A 107 14.63 -8.76 6.67
C ALA A 107 16.08 -9.32 6.69
N PRO A 108 16.35 -10.57 6.28
CA PRO A 108 17.72 -11.06 6.13
C PRO A 108 18.53 -10.32 5.05
N LEU A 109 17.88 -9.81 4.00
CA LEU A 109 18.57 -9.05 2.95
C LEU A 109 19.16 -7.74 3.49
N LEU A 110 18.49 -7.12 4.46
CA LEU A 110 18.95 -5.90 5.12
C LEU A 110 19.71 -6.18 6.42
N ASP A 111 20.01 -7.44 6.73
CA ASP A 111 20.55 -7.89 8.03
C ASP A 111 19.75 -7.36 9.24
N ARG A 112 18.42 -7.30 9.11
CA ARG A 112 17.52 -6.82 10.16
C ARG A 112 16.62 -7.93 10.70
N ALA A 113 16.14 -7.74 11.93
CA ALA A 113 15.11 -8.60 12.47
C ALA A 113 13.76 -8.39 11.76
N TYR A 114 12.99 -9.46 11.57
CA TYR A 114 11.65 -9.42 10.97
C TYR A 114 10.76 -8.32 11.55
N LYS A 115 10.73 -8.20 12.89
CA LYS A 115 9.87 -7.24 13.59
C LYS A 115 10.20 -5.80 13.22
N THR A 116 11.49 -5.50 13.08
CA THR A 116 12.00 -4.17 12.72
C THR A 116 11.50 -3.77 11.34
N VAL A 117 11.65 -4.64 10.34
CA VAL A 117 11.17 -4.39 8.97
C VAL A 117 9.63 -4.35 8.91
N HIS A 118 8.97 -5.25 9.64
CA HIS A 118 7.50 -5.29 9.69
C HIS A 118 6.89 -4.00 10.23
N THR A 119 7.40 -3.48 11.35
CA THR A 119 6.91 -2.23 11.95
C THR A 119 7.09 -1.06 11.00
N VAL A 120 8.27 -0.94 10.39
CA VAL A 120 8.56 0.12 9.41
C VAL A 120 7.60 0.05 8.21
N ILE A 121 7.44 -1.13 7.59
CA ILE A 121 6.53 -1.29 6.44
C ILE A 121 5.12 -0.82 6.82
N ARG A 122 4.64 -1.16 8.00
CA ARG A 122 3.31 -0.74 8.47
C ARG A 122 3.15 0.77 8.60
N GLU A 123 4.16 1.47 9.08
CA GLU A 123 4.14 2.93 9.18
C GLU A 123 4.23 3.61 7.81
N VAL A 124 5.07 3.06 6.93
CA VAL A 124 5.25 3.53 5.55
C VAL A 124 3.98 3.30 4.72
N GLU A 125 3.33 2.13 4.81
CA GLU A 125 2.04 1.86 4.18
C GLU A 125 1.00 2.92 4.59
N ALA A 126 0.92 3.22 5.89
CA ALA A 126 -0.03 4.21 6.39
C ALA A 126 0.28 5.63 5.89
N ALA A 127 1.56 6.02 5.82
CA ALA A 127 1.97 7.30 5.27
C ALA A 127 1.69 7.39 3.77
N VAL A 128 2.04 6.37 2.97
CA VAL A 128 1.76 6.32 1.53
C VAL A 128 0.27 6.45 1.27
N GLN A 129 -0.58 5.72 1.99
CA GLN A 129 -2.03 5.80 1.84
C GLN A 129 -2.58 7.21 2.11
N ARG A 130 -2.06 7.91 3.11
CA ARG A 130 -2.47 9.30 3.42
C ARG A 130 -1.99 10.31 2.38
N GLY A 131 -0.77 10.13 1.85
CA GLY A 131 -0.18 11.05 0.88
C GLY A 131 -0.65 10.84 -0.55
N PHE A 132 -1.01 9.60 -0.91
CA PHE A 132 -1.35 9.21 -2.28
C PHE A 132 -2.39 10.11 -2.95
N PRO A 133 -3.53 10.46 -2.34
CA PRO A 133 -4.52 11.32 -3.00
C PRO A 133 -3.96 12.70 -3.41
N ALA A 134 -3.03 13.24 -2.61
CA ALA A 134 -2.39 14.52 -2.91
C ALA A 134 -1.48 14.40 -4.13
N VAL A 135 -0.61 13.38 -4.11
CA VAL A 135 0.38 13.14 -5.16
C VAL A 135 -0.31 12.78 -6.46
N TRP A 136 -1.32 11.91 -6.38
CA TRP A 136 -2.08 11.46 -7.53
C TRP A 136 -2.71 12.62 -8.32
N LYS A 137 -3.26 13.62 -7.62
CA LYS A 137 -3.82 14.83 -8.24
C LYS A 137 -2.79 15.62 -9.05
N HIS A 138 -1.50 15.55 -8.71
CA HIS A 138 -0.43 16.28 -9.37
C HIS A 138 0.20 15.54 -10.55
N LEU A 139 -0.05 14.24 -10.71
CA LEU A 139 0.53 13.44 -11.80
C LEU A 139 -0.06 13.76 -13.20
N ASN A 140 -0.95 14.77 -13.30
CA ASN A 140 -1.55 15.30 -14.54
C ASN A 140 -2.01 14.20 -15.52
N GLN A 141 -2.65 13.15 -14.99
CA GLN A 141 -3.17 12.06 -15.79
C GLN A 141 -4.47 12.49 -16.48
N ILE A 142 -4.50 12.47 -17.80
CA ILE A 142 -5.77 12.49 -18.54
C ILE A 142 -6.32 11.07 -18.42
N ILE A 143 -7.15 10.85 -17.42
CA ILE A 143 -7.82 9.57 -17.21
C ILE A 143 -8.97 9.49 -18.21
N ASP A 144 -8.77 8.70 -19.27
CA ASP A 144 -9.77 8.48 -20.31
C ASP A 144 -10.39 7.07 -20.18
N GLY A 145 -11.61 6.93 -20.72
CA GLY A 145 -12.32 5.67 -20.76
C GLY A 145 -13.20 5.37 -19.53
N PRO A 146 -13.97 4.27 -19.62
CA PRO A 146 -14.95 3.88 -18.63
C PRO A 146 -14.27 3.37 -17.36
N THR A 147 -15.00 3.47 -16.25
CA THR A 147 -14.56 2.89 -14.97
C THR A 147 -15.02 1.46 -14.91
N GLN A 148 -14.10 0.49 -14.89
CA GLN A 148 -14.46 -0.92 -14.71
C GLN A 148 -14.43 -1.28 -13.24
N VAL A 149 -15.52 -1.86 -12.74
CA VAL A 149 -15.66 -2.32 -11.37
C VAL A 149 -15.95 -3.80 -11.40
N ASP A 150 -15.16 -4.56 -10.66
CA ASP A 150 -15.28 -6.00 -10.56
C ASP A 150 -14.89 -6.46 -9.17
N GLU A 151 -15.30 -7.66 -8.83
CA GLU A 151 -14.97 -8.30 -7.59
C GLU A 151 -14.22 -9.61 -7.86
N SER A 152 -13.41 -10.02 -6.88
CA SER A 152 -12.77 -11.32 -6.90
C SER A 152 -13.36 -12.13 -5.76
N GLY A 153 -13.67 -13.38 -6.09
CA GLY A 153 -14.17 -14.36 -5.15
C GLY A 153 -13.38 -14.42 -3.84
N ARG A 154 -14.12 -14.76 -2.79
CA ARG A 154 -13.75 -14.91 -1.38
C ARG A 154 -12.29 -15.32 -1.10
N VAL A 155 -11.44 -14.33 -0.79
CA VAL A 155 -10.07 -14.56 -0.32
C VAL A 155 -10.11 -14.84 1.19
N CYS A 156 -9.54 -15.97 1.59
CA CYS A 156 -9.49 -16.37 3.01
C CYS A 156 -8.50 -15.51 3.80
N SER A 157 -9.02 -14.57 4.58
CA SER A 157 -8.27 -13.85 5.61
C SER A 157 -8.68 -14.38 6.98
N GLY A 158 -8.01 -15.44 7.46
CA GLY A 158 -8.23 -15.92 8.84
C GLY A 158 -7.86 -14.86 9.89
N TYR A 159 -8.11 -15.10 11.18
CA TYR A 159 -7.74 -14.16 12.28
C TYR A 159 -6.28 -14.31 12.74
N LYS A 160 -5.33 -14.35 11.81
CA LYS A 160 -3.92 -14.54 12.18
C LYS A 160 -3.43 -13.35 13.00
N GLY A 161 -3.12 -13.59 14.28
CA GLY A 161 -2.64 -12.56 15.22
C GLY A 161 -3.73 -11.68 15.82
N GLN A 162 -5.01 -12.00 15.61
CA GLN A 162 -6.16 -11.30 16.21
C GLN A 162 -7.05 -12.30 16.94
N GLU A 163 -7.70 -11.90 18.04
CA GLU A 163 -8.77 -12.73 18.60
C GLU A 163 -9.97 -12.69 17.65
N PRO A 164 -10.51 -13.85 17.22
CA PRO A 164 -11.75 -13.87 16.44
C PRO A 164 -12.88 -13.22 17.27
N PRO A 165 -13.85 -12.55 16.63
CA PRO A 165 -15.03 -12.04 17.34
C PRO A 165 -15.72 -13.21 18.04
N ARG A 166 -15.64 -13.21 19.38
CA ARG A 166 -16.30 -14.22 20.21
C ARG A 166 -17.76 -13.84 20.34
N ASN A 167 -18.65 -14.62 19.74
CA ASN A 167 -20.03 -14.67 20.21
C ASN A 167 -19.99 -15.20 21.65
N SER A 168 -20.55 -14.44 22.59
CA SER A 168 -20.61 -14.84 23.99
C SER A 168 -21.25 -16.22 24.11
N ARG A 169 -20.51 -17.14 24.77
CA ARG A 169 -20.83 -18.53 25.18
C ARG A 169 -20.20 -19.64 24.35
N SER A 170 -18.92 -19.91 24.63
CA SER A 170 -18.45 -21.28 24.85
C SER A 170 -17.27 -21.26 25.82
N ARG A 171 -17.51 -21.72 27.05
CA ARG A 171 -16.44 -22.09 27.99
C ARG A 171 -15.86 -23.41 27.51
N GLY A 172 -14.66 -23.35 26.93
CA GLY A 172 -13.89 -24.52 26.52
C GLY A 172 -12.44 -24.10 26.36
N GLY A 173 -11.70 -24.13 27.46
CA GLY A 173 -10.28 -23.77 27.47
C GLY A 173 -9.45 -24.74 26.65
N SER A 174 -8.43 -24.22 25.97
CA SER A 174 -7.19 -24.96 25.77
C SER A 174 -6.01 -24.00 25.93
N SER A 175 -5.14 -24.33 26.87
CA SER A 175 -3.99 -23.56 27.37
C SER A 175 -2.70 -23.92 26.64
N ARG A 176 -2.72 -24.01 25.29
CA ARG A 176 -1.50 -24.29 24.51
C ARG A 176 -1.21 -23.17 23.52
N SER A 177 -0.17 -22.41 23.82
CA SER A 177 0.52 -21.52 22.91
C SER A 177 1.08 -22.34 21.73
N GLY A 178 0.38 -22.31 20.59
CA GLY A 178 0.80 -22.97 19.37
C GLY A 178 0.12 -22.34 18.15
N ARG A 179 0.89 -22.06 17.10
CA ARG A 179 0.40 -21.53 15.81
C ARG A 179 -0.75 -22.41 15.30
N SER A 180 -1.98 -21.90 15.36
CA SER A 180 -3.13 -22.56 14.77
C SER A 180 -3.00 -22.54 13.25
N ARG A 181 -2.79 -23.71 12.64
CA ARG A 181 -3.04 -23.92 11.20
C ARG A 181 -4.55 -23.79 10.99
N TRP A 182 -4.97 -22.70 10.38
CA TRP A 182 -6.37 -22.32 10.24
C TRP A 182 -7.08 -23.11 9.13
N ARG A 183 -8.28 -23.63 9.43
CA ARG A 183 -9.23 -24.27 8.49
C ARG A 183 -10.55 -23.50 8.56
N GLY A 184 -10.77 -22.51 7.70
CA GLY A 184 -11.89 -21.56 7.83
C GLY A 184 -13.27 -22.02 7.32
N ARG A 185 -14.34 -21.46 7.90
CA ARG A 185 -15.74 -21.48 7.38
C ARG A 185 -16.06 -20.20 6.59
N HIS A 186 -17.16 -20.21 5.84
CA HIS A 186 -17.62 -19.15 4.91
C HIS A 186 -17.75 -17.71 5.44
N GLY A 187 -17.76 -17.45 6.76
CA GLY A 187 -17.87 -16.09 7.36
C GLY A 187 -16.54 -15.33 7.57
N ASP A 188 -15.41 -15.96 7.22
CA ASP A 188 -14.06 -15.40 7.41
C ASP A 188 -13.38 -14.98 6.10
N GLN A 189 -14.16 -14.89 5.05
CA GLN A 189 -13.70 -14.52 3.72
C GLN A 189 -13.92 -13.02 3.51
N LEU A 190 -12.96 -12.36 2.88
CA LEU A 190 -13.15 -11.01 2.31
C LEU A 190 -13.33 -11.16 0.80
N THR A 191 -14.20 -10.32 0.25
CA THR A 191 -14.26 -10.06 -1.19
C THR A 191 -13.28 -8.93 -1.48
N LEU A 192 -12.44 -9.10 -2.50
CA LEU A 192 -11.68 -7.96 -3.02
C LEU A 192 -12.53 -7.29 -4.08
N VAL A 193 -12.75 -5.99 -3.94
CA VAL A 193 -13.50 -5.17 -4.89
C VAL A 193 -12.51 -4.21 -5.52
N ALA A 194 -12.46 -4.15 -6.84
CA ALA A 194 -11.54 -3.32 -7.59
C ALA A 194 -12.29 -2.37 -8.53
N ALA A 195 -11.89 -1.10 -8.54
CA ALA A 195 -12.27 -0.13 -9.55
C ALA A 195 -11.01 0.29 -10.33
N CYS A 196 -11.04 0.04 -11.64
CA CYS A 196 -9.94 0.33 -12.55
C CYS A 196 -10.38 1.38 -13.56
N ARG A 197 -9.55 2.40 -13.76
CA ARG A 197 -9.75 3.43 -14.77
C ARG A 197 -8.41 3.93 -15.28
N ASP A 198 -8.11 3.62 -16.54
CA ASP A 198 -6.83 3.90 -17.18
C ASP A 198 -5.61 3.39 -16.36
N SER A 199 -4.85 4.28 -15.69
CA SER A 199 -3.74 3.93 -14.80
C SER A 199 -4.17 3.73 -13.34
N LEU A 200 -5.32 4.27 -12.91
CA LEU A 200 -5.82 4.18 -11.54
C LEU A 200 -6.32 2.77 -11.21
N ARG A 201 -5.85 2.23 -10.08
CA ARG A 201 -6.24 0.94 -9.50
C ARG A 201 -6.66 1.15 -8.04
N VAL A 202 -7.96 1.28 -7.81
CA VAL A 202 -8.53 1.24 -6.46
C VAL A 202 -8.90 -0.20 -6.16
N ILE A 203 -8.45 -0.73 -5.02
CA ILE A 203 -8.83 -2.05 -4.55
C ILE A 203 -9.01 -2.04 -3.05
N ARG A 204 -10.07 -2.70 -2.56
CA ARG A 204 -10.42 -2.79 -1.15
C ARG A 204 -10.91 -4.19 -0.77
N GLY A 205 -10.72 -4.54 0.49
CA GLY A 205 -11.19 -5.78 1.08
C GLY A 205 -12.46 -5.57 1.90
N HIS A 206 -13.55 -6.22 1.48
CA HIS A 206 -14.88 -6.07 2.04
C HIS A 206 -15.44 -7.38 2.56
N ARG A 207 -16.34 -7.35 3.56
CA ARG A 207 -16.90 -8.57 4.18
C ARG A 207 -18.00 -9.20 3.33
N GLY A 208 -18.62 -8.42 2.46
CA GLY A 208 -19.71 -8.85 1.60
C GLY A 208 -19.52 -8.36 0.18
N ILE A 209 -20.66 -8.22 -0.48
CA ILE A 209 -20.85 -7.69 -1.83
C ILE A 209 -22.10 -6.81 -1.86
N ASP A 210 -22.48 -6.26 -0.70
CA ASP A 210 -23.60 -5.32 -0.63
C ASP A 210 -23.23 -4.04 -1.37
N TYR A 211 -24.18 -3.47 -2.13
CA TYR A 211 -23.85 -2.31 -2.94
C TYR A 211 -23.46 -1.11 -2.06
N GLN A 212 -24.30 -0.71 -1.11
CA GLN A 212 -24.08 0.48 -0.29
C GLN A 212 -22.85 0.35 0.64
N GLY A 213 -22.69 -0.82 1.25
CA GLY A 213 -21.64 -1.05 2.26
C GLY A 213 -20.29 -1.49 1.70
N ASP A 214 -20.27 -2.19 0.57
CA ASP A 214 -19.06 -2.84 0.06
C ASP A 214 -18.63 -2.34 -1.33
N LEU A 215 -19.54 -2.15 -2.27
CA LEU A 215 -19.19 -1.81 -3.67
C LEU A 215 -19.10 -0.30 -3.91
N GLU A 216 -20.10 0.45 -3.46
CA GLU A 216 -20.20 1.90 -3.62
C GLU A 216 -18.99 2.66 -3.05
N PRO A 217 -18.43 2.32 -1.87
CA PRO A 217 -17.25 3.01 -1.36
C PRO A 217 -16.04 2.95 -2.30
N VAL A 218 -15.83 1.82 -2.98
CA VAL A 218 -14.72 1.64 -3.93
C VAL A 218 -14.94 2.48 -5.18
N ILE A 219 -16.19 2.56 -5.66
CA ILE A 219 -16.58 3.41 -6.80
C ILE A 219 -16.43 4.88 -6.44
N GLN A 220 -16.87 5.27 -5.25
CA GLN A 220 -16.80 6.64 -4.77
C GLN A 220 -15.34 7.09 -4.58
N GLU A 221 -14.48 6.23 -4.06
CA GLU A 221 -13.04 6.52 -3.99
C GLU A 221 -12.41 6.67 -5.38
N ALA A 222 -12.76 5.79 -6.33
CA ALA A 222 -12.29 5.93 -7.70
C ALA A 222 -12.74 7.27 -8.31
N LYS A 223 -13.94 7.74 -7.98
CA LYS A 223 -14.45 9.06 -8.39
C LYS A 223 -13.65 10.19 -7.76
N ASP A 224 -13.36 10.09 -6.46
CA ASP A 224 -12.65 11.14 -5.72
C ASP A 224 -11.18 11.26 -6.16
N LEU A 225 -10.58 10.14 -6.59
CA LEU A 225 -9.23 10.08 -7.13
C LEU A 225 -9.15 10.33 -8.64
N SER A 226 -10.28 10.47 -9.33
CA SER A 226 -10.29 10.73 -10.77
C SER A 226 -11.18 11.91 -11.13
N GLN A 227 -11.40 12.11 -12.42
CA GLN A 227 -12.41 13.04 -12.95
C GLN A 227 -13.81 12.41 -12.80
N PRO A 228 -14.93 13.09 -13.12
CA PRO A 228 -16.24 12.44 -13.15
C PRO A 228 -16.17 11.08 -13.89
N LEU A 229 -16.71 10.03 -13.26
CA LEU A 229 -16.49 8.63 -13.67
C LEU A 229 -16.97 8.30 -15.09
N GLY A 230 -17.92 9.06 -15.61
CA GLY A 230 -18.64 8.69 -16.83
C GLY A 230 -19.46 7.41 -16.62
N GLU A 231 -19.44 6.53 -17.61
CA GLU A 231 -20.10 5.22 -17.55
C GLU A 231 -19.28 4.22 -16.71
N VAL A 232 -19.96 3.50 -15.83
CA VAL A 232 -19.36 2.44 -14.99
C VAL A 232 -19.66 1.07 -15.60
N TRP A 233 -18.62 0.26 -15.83
CA TRP A 233 -18.74 -1.07 -16.44
C TRP A 233 -18.58 -2.15 -15.39
N THR A 234 -19.53 -3.10 -15.35
CA THR A 234 -19.54 -4.21 -14.37
C THR A 234 -19.80 -5.55 -15.05
N ASP A 235 -19.49 -6.64 -14.36
CA ASP A 235 -19.74 -8.02 -14.82
C ASP A 235 -21.24 -8.40 -14.79
N GLY A 236 -22.08 -7.58 -14.17
CA GLY A 236 -23.52 -7.79 -14.05
C GLY A 236 -23.96 -8.44 -12.74
N LEU A 237 -23.11 -8.47 -11.70
CA LEU A 237 -23.52 -8.88 -10.35
C LEU A 237 -24.79 -8.15 -9.90
N GLN A 238 -25.74 -8.89 -9.31
CA GLN A 238 -27.06 -8.39 -8.95
C GLN A 238 -27.03 -7.13 -8.06
N ALA A 239 -26.03 -7.01 -7.18
CA ALA A 239 -25.87 -5.85 -6.30
C ALA A 239 -25.72 -4.53 -7.08
N TYR A 240 -25.11 -4.54 -8.26
CA TYR A 240 -24.97 -3.33 -9.08
C TYR A 240 -26.30 -2.76 -9.61
N ARG A 241 -27.42 -3.50 -9.51
CA ARG A 241 -28.74 -2.97 -9.87
C ARG A 241 -29.19 -1.80 -8.98
N GLU A 242 -28.61 -1.68 -7.79
CA GLU A 242 -28.86 -0.58 -6.87
C GLU A 242 -28.06 0.68 -7.23
N MET A 243 -27.18 0.61 -8.23
CA MET A 243 -26.35 1.73 -8.66
C MET A 243 -27.18 2.81 -9.36
N ASP A 244 -27.32 3.96 -8.70
CA ASP A 244 -27.92 5.17 -9.27
C ASP A 244 -26.93 5.96 -10.15
N ARG A 245 -26.32 5.28 -11.12
CA ARG A 245 -25.38 5.86 -12.10
C ARG A 245 -25.55 5.18 -13.46
N THR A 246 -25.16 5.86 -14.53
CA THR A 246 -25.07 5.24 -15.85
C THR A 246 -24.07 4.09 -15.80
N HIS A 247 -24.59 2.86 -15.87
CA HIS A 247 -23.77 1.66 -15.83
C HIS A 247 -24.08 0.72 -16.98
N ARG A 248 -23.08 -0.06 -17.38
CA ARG A 248 -23.17 -1.04 -18.45
C ARG A 248 -22.65 -2.39 -17.97
N THR A 249 -23.40 -3.44 -18.25
CA THR A 249 -22.94 -4.81 -18.02
C THR A 249 -22.11 -5.29 -19.20
N VAL A 250 -20.93 -5.85 -18.91
CA VAL A 250 -20.00 -6.39 -19.88
C VAL A 250 -19.76 -7.87 -19.60
N ILE A 251 -20.05 -8.72 -20.59
CA ILE A 251 -19.85 -10.18 -20.47
C ILE A 251 -18.49 -10.54 -21.09
N HIS A 252 -17.48 -10.77 -20.24
CA HIS A 252 -16.09 -10.99 -20.66
C HIS A 252 -15.84 -12.31 -21.42
N LYS A 253 -16.81 -13.23 -21.47
CA LYS A 253 -16.70 -14.46 -22.28
C LYS A 253 -16.79 -14.20 -23.79
N GLU A 254 -17.32 -13.06 -24.20
CA GLU A 254 -17.64 -12.76 -25.60
C GLU A 254 -16.78 -11.62 -26.16
N ARG A 255 -16.26 -10.73 -25.31
CA ARG A 255 -15.56 -9.53 -25.74
C ARG A 255 -14.48 -9.11 -24.76
N TYR A 256 -13.29 -8.81 -25.28
CA TYR A 256 -12.15 -8.29 -24.50
C TYR A 256 -11.75 -6.86 -24.86
N VAL A 257 -12.22 -6.38 -26.02
CA VAL A 257 -11.99 -5.03 -26.53
C VAL A 257 -13.31 -4.48 -27.08
N SER A 258 -13.68 -3.27 -26.69
CA SER A 258 -14.86 -2.58 -27.21
C SER A 258 -14.71 -2.29 -28.72
N PRO A 259 -15.79 -1.94 -29.45
CA PRO A 259 -15.65 -1.54 -30.86
C PRO A 259 -14.67 -0.36 -31.04
N ASP A 260 -14.56 0.49 -30.02
CA ASP A 260 -13.74 1.69 -29.99
C ASP A 260 -12.30 1.43 -29.50
N GLY A 261 -11.88 0.17 -29.38
CA GLY A 261 -10.51 -0.20 -28.98
C GLY A 261 -10.24 -0.17 -27.48
N VAL A 262 -11.24 0.04 -26.63
CA VAL A 262 -11.07 0.08 -25.16
C VAL A 262 -10.94 -1.33 -24.60
N HIS A 263 -9.89 -1.60 -23.84
CA HIS A 263 -9.73 -2.86 -23.11
C HIS A 263 -10.73 -2.97 -21.98
N ILE A 264 -11.60 -3.97 -22.05
CA ILE A 264 -12.72 -4.13 -21.13
C ILE A 264 -12.40 -5.10 -19.99
N ASN A 265 -11.11 -5.41 -19.76
CA ASN A 265 -10.67 -6.44 -18.82
C ASN A 265 -9.68 -5.98 -17.75
N GLN A 266 -9.68 -4.70 -17.40
CA GLN A 266 -8.70 -4.11 -16.49
C GLN A 266 -8.75 -4.71 -15.08
N ALA A 267 -9.95 -4.91 -14.54
CA ALA A 267 -10.12 -5.41 -13.17
C ALA A 267 -9.79 -6.90 -13.05
N GLU A 268 -10.24 -7.73 -14.00
CA GLU A 268 -9.86 -9.15 -14.07
C GLU A 268 -8.34 -9.33 -14.25
N CYS A 269 -7.71 -8.50 -15.09
CA CYS A 269 -6.25 -8.43 -15.21
C CYS A 269 -5.59 -8.04 -13.88
N LEU A 270 -6.11 -7.05 -13.15
CA LEU A 270 -5.60 -6.68 -11.83
C LEU A 270 -5.66 -7.88 -10.86
N PHE A 271 -6.78 -8.61 -10.85
CA PHE A 271 -6.92 -9.80 -10.02
C PHE A 271 -5.92 -10.90 -10.37
N SER A 272 -5.62 -11.10 -11.66
CA SER A 272 -4.60 -12.06 -12.09
C SER A 272 -3.19 -11.74 -11.57
N ILE A 273 -2.90 -10.47 -11.27
CA ILE A 273 -1.59 -10.01 -10.78
C ILE A 273 -1.56 -9.97 -9.24
N ILE A 274 -2.61 -9.46 -8.60
CA ILE A 274 -2.64 -9.35 -7.13
C ILE A 274 -2.70 -10.73 -6.47
N GLN A 275 -3.35 -11.73 -7.08
CA GLN A 275 -3.46 -13.06 -6.48
C GLN A 275 -2.08 -13.72 -6.28
N PRO A 276 -1.17 -13.79 -7.27
CA PRO A 276 0.23 -14.17 -7.06
C PRO A 276 0.94 -13.33 -6.00
N TRP A 277 0.75 -12.02 -5.99
CA TRP A 277 1.37 -11.11 -5.02
C TRP A 277 0.92 -11.42 -3.58
N LEU A 278 -0.38 -11.68 -3.37
CA LEU A 278 -0.93 -12.02 -2.06
C LEU A 278 -0.44 -13.37 -1.52
N ARG A 279 -0.02 -14.31 -2.39
CA ARG A 279 0.48 -15.64 -1.97
C ARG A 279 1.75 -15.56 -1.12
N LYS A 280 2.54 -14.48 -1.22
CA LYS A 280 3.74 -14.29 -0.39
C LYS A 280 3.39 -14.14 1.09
N PHE A 281 2.19 -13.66 1.40
CA PHE A 281 1.66 -13.61 2.74
C PHE A 281 1.08 -14.98 3.07
N ARG A 282 1.77 -15.76 3.91
CA ARG A 282 1.29 -17.07 4.41
C ARG A 282 0.09 -16.91 5.37
N GLY A 283 -1.00 -16.32 4.87
CA GLY A 283 -2.19 -15.88 5.60
C GLY A 283 -2.07 -14.45 6.15
N LEU A 284 -3.07 -13.62 5.87
CA LEU A 284 -3.29 -12.27 6.41
C LEU A 284 -4.53 -12.24 7.31
N SER A 285 -4.53 -11.32 8.29
CA SER A 285 -5.78 -10.92 8.96
C SER A 285 -6.70 -10.20 8.00
N LYS A 286 -7.99 -10.04 8.34
CA LYS A 286 -8.94 -9.24 7.53
C LYS A 286 -8.40 -7.83 7.25
N GLN A 287 -7.98 -7.12 8.31
CA GLN A 287 -7.36 -5.79 8.19
C GLN A 287 -6.02 -5.84 7.43
N GLY A 288 -5.22 -6.88 7.63
CA GLY A 288 -3.95 -7.03 6.91
C GLY A 288 -4.14 -7.26 5.41
N LEU A 289 -5.17 -8.01 5.02
CA LEU A 289 -5.52 -8.23 3.61
C LEU A 289 -6.04 -6.95 2.97
N GLU A 290 -6.96 -6.25 3.64
CA GLU A 290 -7.47 -4.96 3.17
C GLU A 290 -6.32 -3.97 2.96
N GLN A 291 -5.45 -3.79 3.97
CA GLN A 291 -4.31 -2.89 3.84
C GLN A 291 -3.39 -3.32 2.70
N ALA A 292 -2.98 -4.59 2.66
CA ALA A 292 -2.03 -5.06 1.65
C ALA A 292 -2.60 -4.88 0.23
N ALA A 293 -3.89 -5.17 0.04
CA ALA A 293 -4.56 -4.94 -1.23
C ALA A 293 -4.58 -3.44 -1.57
N HIS A 294 -4.98 -2.57 -0.65
CA HIS A 294 -5.00 -1.14 -0.88
C HIS A 294 -3.60 -0.59 -1.23
N THR A 295 -2.56 -0.96 -0.46
CA THR A 295 -1.16 -0.61 -0.77
C THR A 295 -0.75 -1.07 -2.16
N PHE A 296 -1.13 -2.29 -2.55
CA PHE A 296 -0.86 -2.82 -3.89
C PHE A 296 -1.54 -1.99 -4.98
N GLY A 297 -2.81 -1.60 -4.79
CA GLY A 297 -3.53 -0.72 -5.70
C GLY A 297 -2.84 0.64 -5.89
N ILE A 298 -2.41 1.27 -4.80
CA ILE A 298 -1.65 2.54 -4.85
C ILE A 298 -0.37 2.39 -5.66
N VAL A 299 0.46 1.41 -5.30
CA VAL A 299 1.78 1.23 -5.94
C VAL A 299 1.59 0.89 -7.41
N ARG A 300 0.61 0.05 -7.75
CA ARG A 300 0.28 -0.24 -9.15
C ARG A 300 -0.20 1.00 -9.91
N SER A 301 -1.00 1.85 -9.28
CA SER A 301 -1.45 3.11 -9.87
C SER A 301 -0.27 4.02 -10.20
N LEU A 302 0.64 4.20 -9.24
CA LEU A 302 1.87 4.99 -9.44
C LEU A 302 2.72 4.42 -10.57
N THR A 303 2.97 3.11 -10.58
CA THR A 303 3.76 2.46 -11.64
C THR A 303 3.13 2.61 -13.02
N LEU A 304 1.81 2.42 -13.14
CA LEU A 304 1.10 2.57 -14.42
C LEU A 304 1.06 4.02 -14.91
N ALA A 305 1.02 4.98 -13.99
CA ALA A 305 1.09 6.41 -14.28
C ALA A 305 2.50 6.88 -14.67
N GLY A 306 3.50 5.99 -14.70
CA GLY A 306 4.91 6.34 -14.94
C GLY A 306 5.57 7.03 -13.74
N GLY A 307 4.99 6.88 -12.54
CA GLY A 307 5.56 7.37 -11.30
C GLY A 307 6.93 6.75 -11.01
N SER A 308 7.82 7.56 -10.44
CA SER A 308 9.17 7.15 -10.10
C SER A 308 9.31 6.89 -8.59
N VAL A 309 10.51 6.50 -8.15
CA VAL A 309 10.83 6.38 -6.72
C VAL A 309 10.55 7.69 -5.98
N GLU A 310 10.79 8.84 -6.64
CA GLU A 310 10.47 10.17 -6.11
C GLU A 310 8.98 10.32 -5.82
N THR A 311 8.10 9.79 -6.68
CA THR A 311 6.65 9.83 -6.44
C THR A 311 6.25 9.08 -5.17
N ALA A 312 6.89 7.93 -4.89
CA ALA A 312 6.69 7.22 -3.63
C ALA A 312 7.21 8.03 -2.43
N VAL A 313 8.35 8.71 -2.58
CA VAL A 313 8.87 9.64 -1.56
C VAL A 313 7.89 10.78 -1.32
N GLU A 314 7.30 11.39 -2.35
CA GLU A 314 6.28 12.43 -2.19
C GLU A 314 5.09 11.95 -1.36
N CYS A 315 4.59 10.74 -1.64
CA CYS A 315 3.49 10.15 -0.88
C CYS A 315 3.87 10.01 0.60
N LEU A 316 5.09 9.57 0.89
CA LEU A 316 5.58 9.42 2.26
C LEU A 316 5.69 10.76 2.97
N VAL A 317 6.31 11.75 2.33
CA VAL A 317 6.51 13.08 2.90
C VAL A 317 5.15 13.73 3.16
N ILE A 318 4.30 13.87 2.15
CA ILE A 318 2.99 14.52 2.29
C ILE A 318 2.10 13.78 3.29
N GLY A 319 2.09 12.45 3.26
CA GLY A 319 1.30 11.64 4.18
C GLY A 319 1.76 11.70 5.64
N SER A 320 3.02 12.03 5.89
CA SER A 320 3.57 12.23 7.24
C SER A 320 3.10 13.56 7.85
N PHE A 321 3.14 14.64 7.08
CA PHE A 321 2.79 15.96 7.60
C PHE A 321 1.29 16.24 7.64
N ARG A 322 0.49 15.51 6.86
CA ARG A 322 -0.99 15.54 6.96
C ARG A 322 -1.56 14.90 8.23
N SER A 323 -0.77 14.11 8.98
CA SER A 323 -1.19 13.59 10.29
C SER A 323 -0.93 14.54 11.46
N SER A 324 -0.24 15.67 11.21
CA SER A 324 0.12 16.65 12.24
C SER A 324 -0.74 17.92 12.22
N THR A 325 -1.80 17.92 11.40
CA THR A 325 -2.87 18.94 11.33
C THR A 325 -4.19 18.30 11.71
#